data_AF-A0A3N7GLM7-F1
#
_entry.id   AF-A0A3N7GLM7-F1
#
_cell.length_a   1.000
_cell.length_b   1.000
_cell.length_c   1.000
_cell.angle_alpha   90.00
_cell.angle_beta   90.00
_cell.angle_gamma   90.00
#
_symmetry.space_group_name_H-M   'P 1'
#
loop_
_entity.id
_entity.type
_entity.pdbx_description
1 polymer ?
#
loop_
_entity_poly.entity_id
_entity_poly.type
_entity_poly.pdbx_seq_one_letter_code
_entity_poly.pdbx_strand_id
1 'polypeptide(L)'
;MAAIAAADRAADAAATASATPEQAEAAAIAAGTAAREAAMATREAGSAAGEAAGIDAALTPQGFDAARVRAIIDASALSDERKAALAALLDRAAQEDPAALAQALEQIRAALP
;
A
#
# COMPACT_ATOMS: atom_id res chain seq x y z
N MET A 1 -4.93 -1.37 11.36
CA MET A 1 -5.42 -1.80 12.69
C MET A 1 -5.31 -0.74 13.80
N ALA A 2 -4.52 0.34 13.64
CA ALA A 2 -4.35 1.38 14.67
C ALA A 2 -5.64 2.14 15.06
N ALA A 3 -6.56 2.39 14.12
CA ALA A 3 -7.80 3.12 14.40
C ALA A 3 -8.76 2.35 15.33
N ILE A 4 -8.78 1.01 15.26
CA ILE A 4 -9.61 0.17 16.13
C ILE A 4 -9.02 0.18 17.56
N ALA A 5 -7.70 0.01 17.68
CA ALA A 5 -7.01 0.11 18.98
C ALA A 5 -7.11 1.50 19.63
N ALA A 6 -7.24 2.55 18.83
CA ALA A 6 -7.44 3.92 19.29
C ALA A 6 -8.89 4.14 19.78
N ALA A 7 -9.88 3.59 19.08
CA ALA A 7 -11.27 3.59 19.51
C ALA A 7 -11.47 2.79 20.81
N ASP A 8 -10.83 1.62 20.94
CA ASP A 8 -10.88 0.80 22.15
C ASP A 8 -10.28 1.55 23.35
N ARG A 9 -9.12 2.20 23.21
CA ARG A 9 -8.53 3.02 24.28
C ARG A 9 -9.41 4.22 24.67
N ALA A 10 -10.09 4.85 23.71
CA ALA A 10 -11.02 5.95 24.00
C ALA A 10 -12.28 5.44 24.73
N ALA A 11 -12.79 4.28 24.35
CA ALA A 11 -13.92 3.63 24.99
C ALA A 11 -13.57 3.18 26.43
N ASP A 12 -12.39 2.62 26.66
CA ASP A 12 -11.90 2.25 28.00
C ASP A 12 -11.67 3.48 28.90
N ALA A 13 -11.12 4.57 28.35
CA ALA A 13 -10.96 5.83 29.08
C ALA A 13 -12.30 6.47 29.43
N ALA A 14 -13.31 6.37 28.55
CA ALA A 14 -14.66 6.84 28.83
C ALA A 14 -15.41 5.95 29.82
N ALA A 15 -15.19 4.63 29.78
CA ALA A 15 -15.81 3.67 30.70
C ALA A 15 -15.24 3.77 32.14
N THR A 16 -13.99 4.21 32.28
CA THR A 16 -13.33 4.42 33.58
C THR A 16 -13.56 5.82 34.17
N ALA A 17 -14.09 6.78 33.40
CA ALA A 17 -14.34 8.15 33.84
C ALA A 17 -15.53 8.23 34.81
N SER A 18 -15.27 8.07 36.10
CA SER A 18 -16.16 8.48 37.19
C SER A 18 -15.87 9.94 37.56
N ALA A 19 -16.47 10.88 36.81
CA ALA A 19 -16.86 12.25 37.19
C ALA A 19 -15.87 13.11 38.03
N THR A 20 -14.61 13.31 37.62
CA THR A 20 -13.80 14.47 38.04
C THR A 20 -13.30 15.30 36.84
N PRO A 21 -13.13 16.63 36.99
CA PRO A 21 -12.65 17.50 35.91
C PRO A 21 -11.30 17.09 35.32
N GLU A 22 -10.37 16.64 36.17
CA GLU A 22 -9.04 16.19 35.75
C GLU A 22 -9.09 14.90 34.91
N GLN A 23 -10.08 14.03 35.14
CA GLN A 23 -10.29 12.82 34.33
C GLN A 23 -10.91 13.15 32.97
N ALA A 24 -11.80 14.15 32.92
CA ALA A 24 -12.37 14.62 31.66
C ALA A 24 -11.27 15.23 30.75
N GLU A 25 -10.31 15.94 31.33
CA GLU A 25 -9.16 16.46 30.60
C GLU A 25 -8.25 15.33 30.10
N ALA A 26 -7.95 14.33 30.94
CA ALA A 26 -7.16 13.16 30.53
C ALA A 26 -7.84 12.38 29.38
N ALA A 27 -9.16 12.20 29.44
CA ALA A 27 -9.94 11.55 28.39
C ALA A 27 -9.93 12.36 27.08
N ALA A 28 -10.02 13.70 27.15
CA ALA A 28 -9.93 14.57 25.98
C ALA A 28 -8.54 14.51 25.31
N ILE A 29 -7.46 14.45 26.10
CA ILE A 29 -6.09 14.30 25.59
C ILE A 29 -5.89 12.93 24.92
N ALA A 30 -6.40 11.86 25.55
CA ALA A 30 -6.36 10.51 24.99
C ALA A 30 -7.13 10.43 23.68
N ALA A 31 -8.33 11.00 23.62
CA ALA A 31 -9.14 11.07 22.40
C ALA A 31 -8.45 11.87 21.27
N GLY A 32 -7.82 13.01 21.60
CA GLY A 32 -7.07 13.81 20.64
C GLY A 32 -5.85 13.08 20.07
N THR A 33 -5.15 12.31 20.92
CA THR A 33 -4.00 11.49 20.52
C THR A 33 -4.44 10.34 19.62
N ALA A 34 -5.50 9.63 20.02
CA ALA A 34 -6.15 8.58 19.24
C ALA A 34 -6.60 9.07 17.85
N ALA A 35 -7.24 10.23 17.78
CA ALA A 35 -7.68 10.83 16.52
C ALA A 35 -6.49 11.18 15.60
N ARG A 36 -5.39 11.68 16.18
CA ARG A 36 -4.17 11.99 15.42
C ARG A 36 -3.49 10.74 14.87
N GLU A 37 -3.37 9.70 15.68
CA GLU A 37 -2.81 8.40 15.26
C GLU A 37 -3.66 7.77 14.15
N ALA A 38 -4.99 7.79 14.28
CA ALA A 38 -5.90 7.31 13.25
C ALA A 38 -5.74 8.09 11.93
N ALA A 39 -5.66 9.42 11.99
CA ALA A 39 -5.46 10.26 10.80
C ALA A 39 -4.11 9.99 10.10
N MET A 40 -3.06 9.70 10.86
CA MET A 40 -1.76 9.29 10.30
C MET A 40 -1.86 7.94 9.59
N ALA A 41 -2.46 6.94 10.24
CA ALA A 41 -2.64 5.62 9.66
C ALA A 41 -3.52 5.65 8.39
N THR A 42 -4.57 6.49 8.36
CA THR A 42 -5.40 6.68 7.16
C THR A 42 -4.61 7.31 6.02
N ARG A 43 -3.73 8.28 6.28
CA ARG A 43 -2.86 8.86 5.24
C ARG A 43 -1.86 7.86 4.68
N GLU A 44 -1.27 7.04 5.54
CA GLU A 44 -0.32 6.00 5.14
C GLU A 44 -1.01 4.92 4.31
N ALA A 45 -2.18 4.44 4.75
CA ALA A 45 -3.01 3.50 3.99
C ALA A 45 -3.47 4.10 2.65
N GLY A 46 -3.83 5.39 2.61
CA GLY A 46 -4.19 6.07 1.37
C GLY A 46 -3.03 6.21 0.39
N SER A 47 -1.81 6.45 0.90
CA SER A 47 -0.59 6.52 0.08
C SER A 47 -0.26 5.14 -0.49
N ALA A 48 -0.31 4.10 0.33
CA ALA A 48 -0.10 2.72 -0.11
C ALA A 48 -1.16 2.26 -1.12
N ALA A 49 -2.44 2.62 -0.93
CA ALA A 49 -3.51 2.32 -1.87
C ALA A 49 -3.32 3.05 -3.22
N GLY A 50 -2.87 4.31 -3.19
CA GLY A 50 -2.55 5.06 -4.41
C GLY A 50 -1.35 4.50 -5.16
N GLU A 51 -0.32 4.02 -4.44
CA GLU A 51 0.84 3.37 -5.02
C GLU A 51 0.46 2.03 -5.67
N ALA A 52 -0.33 1.20 -4.99
CA ALA A 52 -0.86 -0.05 -5.53
C ALA A 52 -1.71 0.19 -6.80
N ALA A 53 -2.60 1.19 -6.78
CA ALA A 53 -3.38 1.56 -7.97
C ALA A 53 -2.48 2.04 -9.13
N GLY A 54 -1.39 2.75 -8.84
CA GLY A 54 -0.41 3.18 -9.84
C GLY A 54 0.42 2.04 -10.42
N ILE A 55 0.76 1.04 -9.61
CA ILE A 55 1.40 -0.22 -10.04
C ILE A 55 0.44 -0.98 -10.97
N ASP A 56 -0.82 -1.13 -10.58
CA ASP A 56 -1.84 -1.81 -11.36
C ASP A 56 -2.04 -1.17 -12.74
N ALA A 57 -2.08 0.17 -12.80
CA ALA A 57 -2.24 0.91 -14.05
C ALA A 57 -1.03 0.73 -14.99
N ALA A 58 0.20 0.73 -14.44
CA ALA A 58 1.43 0.52 -15.22
C ALA A 58 1.53 -0.91 -15.78
N LEU A 59 0.87 -1.87 -15.13
CA LEU A 59 0.76 -3.26 -15.54
C LEU A 59 -0.46 -3.54 -16.45
N THR A 60 -0.98 -2.52 -17.14
CA THR A 60 -2.01 -2.68 -18.19
C THR A 60 -1.42 -2.37 -19.57
N PRO A 61 -1.91 -3.02 -20.66
CA PRO A 61 -1.42 -2.76 -22.01
C PRO A 61 -1.62 -1.30 -22.48
N GLN A 62 -2.72 -0.65 -22.07
CA GLN A 62 -3.06 0.72 -22.47
C GLN A 62 -2.27 1.79 -21.71
N GLY A 63 -1.75 1.46 -20.52
CA GLY A 63 -0.93 2.33 -19.66
C GLY A 63 0.52 1.85 -19.53
N PHE A 64 0.98 1.01 -20.46
CA PHE A 64 2.27 0.34 -20.39
C PHE A 64 3.43 1.34 -20.42
N ASP A 65 4.22 1.35 -19.34
CA ASP A 65 5.47 2.07 -19.24
C ASP A 65 6.57 1.06 -18.86
N ALA A 66 7.39 0.70 -19.85
CA ALA A 66 8.46 -0.27 -19.67
C ALA A 66 9.45 0.14 -18.56
N ALA A 67 9.76 1.43 -18.43
CA ALA A 67 10.67 1.92 -17.39
C ALA A 67 10.04 1.79 -16.00
N ARG A 68 8.74 2.05 -15.89
CA ARG A 68 8.00 1.90 -14.62
C ARG A 68 7.86 0.43 -14.22
N VAL A 69 7.52 -0.46 -15.16
CA VAL A 69 7.44 -1.90 -14.89
C VAL A 69 8.82 -2.47 -14.52
N ARG A 70 9.90 -1.98 -15.15
CA ARG A 70 11.27 -2.32 -14.77
C ARG A 70 11.59 -1.92 -13.33
N ALA A 71 11.23 -0.69 -12.94
CA ALA A 71 11.44 -0.22 -11.58
C ALA A 71 10.66 -1.06 -10.55
N ILE A 72 9.45 -1.51 -10.88
CA ILE A 72 8.66 -2.41 -10.02
C ILE A 72 9.36 -3.77 -9.86
N ILE A 73 9.89 -4.35 -10.95
CA ILE A 73 10.67 -5.60 -10.90
C ILE A 73 11.92 -5.43 -10.03
N ASP A 74 12.65 -4.33 -10.21
CA ASP A 74 13.89 -4.05 -9.48
C ASP A 74 13.65 -3.84 -7.98
N ALA A 75 12.54 -3.18 -7.62
CA ALA A 75 12.13 -2.95 -6.23
C ALA A 75 11.55 -4.19 -5.53
N SER A 76 11.18 -5.24 -6.26
CA SER A 76 10.58 -6.45 -5.69
C SER A 76 11.56 -7.23 -4.79
N ALA A 77 11.02 -8.04 -3.88
CA ALA A 77 11.81 -8.93 -3.01
C ALA A 77 12.26 -10.24 -3.72
N LEU A 78 12.16 -10.30 -5.05
CA LEU A 78 12.55 -11.45 -5.85
C LEU A 78 14.08 -11.62 -5.90
N SER A 79 14.56 -12.84 -6.20
CA SER A 79 15.98 -13.08 -6.44
C SER A 79 16.46 -12.39 -7.73
N ASP A 80 17.73 -12.03 -7.80
CA ASP A 80 18.32 -11.35 -8.97
C ASP A 80 18.11 -12.13 -10.27
N GLU A 81 18.20 -13.45 -10.21
CA GLU A 81 17.97 -14.35 -11.34
C GLU A 81 16.51 -14.29 -11.83
N ARG A 82 15.56 -14.17 -10.90
CA ARG A 82 14.13 -14.03 -11.20
C ARG A 82 13.81 -12.64 -11.75
N LYS A 83 14.43 -11.59 -11.20
CA LYS A 83 14.33 -10.21 -11.71
C LYS A 83 14.84 -10.13 -13.15
N ALA A 84 16.02 -10.68 -13.42
CA ALA A 84 16.63 -10.71 -14.76
C ALA A 84 15.77 -11.46 -15.79
N ALA A 85 15.13 -12.56 -15.39
CA ALA A 85 14.22 -13.30 -16.27
C ALA A 85 12.95 -12.49 -16.62
N LEU A 86 12.31 -11.84 -15.64
CA LEU A 86 11.13 -10.99 -15.86
C LEU A 86 11.45 -9.75 -16.69
N ALA A 87 12.61 -9.17 -16.44
CA ALA A 87 13.21 -8.10 -17.22
C ALA A 87 13.36 -8.45 -18.71
N ALA A 88 13.97 -9.61 -19.01
CA ALA A 88 14.14 -10.07 -20.38
C ALA A 88 12.80 -10.40 -21.05
N LEU A 89 11.83 -10.95 -20.29
CA LEU A 89 10.47 -11.20 -20.77
C LEU A 89 9.77 -9.89 -21.18
N LEU A 90 9.88 -8.85 -20.35
CA LEU A 90 9.36 -7.51 -20.62
C LEU A 90 9.95 -6.91 -21.89
N ASP A 91 11.29 -6.94 -22.01
CA ASP A 91 12.00 -6.37 -23.16
C ASP A 91 11.63 -7.07 -24.47
N ARG A 92 11.44 -8.40 -24.42
CA ARG A 92 10.98 -9.19 -25.57
C ARG A 92 9.52 -8.89 -25.94
N ALA A 93 8.63 -8.90 -24.95
CA ALA A 93 7.20 -8.71 -25.18
C ALA A 93 6.86 -7.32 -25.71
N ALA A 94 7.64 -6.30 -25.32
CA ALA A 94 7.53 -4.94 -25.85
C ALA A 94 7.85 -4.83 -27.36
N GLN A 95 8.55 -5.81 -27.94
CA GLN A 95 8.98 -5.80 -29.35
C GLN A 95 8.11 -6.66 -30.28
N GLU A 96 7.31 -7.59 -29.75
CA GLU A 96 6.58 -8.59 -30.55
C GLU A 96 5.16 -8.11 -30.93
N ASP A 97 4.23 -7.96 -29.97
CA ASP A 97 2.82 -7.59 -30.21
C ASP A 97 2.12 -7.19 -28.89
N PRO A 98 1.14 -6.26 -28.89
CA PRO A 98 0.27 -5.95 -27.74
C PRO A 98 -0.30 -7.17 -26.97
N ALA A 99 -0.62 -8.27 -27.65
CA ALA A 99 -1.12 -9.49 -27.02
C ALA A 99 -0.02 -10.24 -26.24
N ALA A 100 1.21 -10.27 -26.76
CA ALA A 100 2.37 -10.82 -26.07
C ALA A 100 2.74 -9.98 -24.85
N LEU A 101 2.63 -8.65 -24.98
CA LEU A 101 2.80 -7.70 -23.89
C LEU A 101 1.79 -7.93 -22.76
N ALA A 102 0.51 -8.12 -23.09
CA ALA A 102 -0.52 -8.40 -22.08
C ALA A 102 -0.22 -9.69 -21.29
N GLN A 103 0.24 -10.76 -21.95
CA GLN A 103 0.63 -11.99 -21.27
C GLN A 103 1.87 -11.83 -20.40
N ALA A 104 2.86 -11.06 -20.86
CA ALA A 104 4.06 -10.79 -20.07
C ALA A 104 3.76 -9.97 -18.81
N LEU A 105 2.91 -8.94 -18.93
CA LEU A 105 2.46 -8.13 -17.79
C LEU A 105 1.71 -8.96 -16.75
N GLU A 106 0.87 -9.90 -17.19
CA GLU A 106 0.16 -10.82 -16.29
C GLU A 106 1.14 -11.76 -15.54
N GLN A 107 2.15 -12.29 -16.23
CA GLN A 107 3.18 -13.11 -15.60
C GLN A 107 4.04 -12.33 -14.58
N ILE A 108 4.36 -11.07 -14.88
CA ILE A 108 5.05 -10.17 -13.96
C ILE A 108 4.17 -9.93 -12.74
N ARG A 109 2.89 -9.59 -12.94
CA ARG A 109 1.91 -9.37 -11.87
C ARG A 109 1.78 -10.60 -10.95
N ALA A 110 1.70 -11.81 -11.52
CA ALA A 110 1.61 -13.05 -10.74
C ALA A 110 2.90 -13.44 -10.02
N ALA A 111 4.05 -12.92 -10.46
CA ALA A 111 5.34 -13.17 -9.83
C ALA A 111 5.70 -12.18 -8.72
N LEU A 112 5.06 -11.01 -8.71
CA LEU A 112 5.23 -10.01 -7.65
C LEU A 112 4.41 -10.44 -6.41
N PRO A 113 4.99 -10.34 -5.19
CA PRO A 113 4.32 -10.71 -3.95
C PRO A 113 3.21 -9.74 -3.52
#